data_AF-A0A843UJT0-F1
#
_entry.id   AF-A0A843UJT0-F1
#
_cell.length_a   1.000
_cell.length_b   1.000
_cell.length_c   1.000
_cell.angle_alpha   90.00
_cell.angle_beta   90.00
_cell.angle_gamma   90.00
#
_symmetry.space_group_name_H-M   'P 1'
#
loop_
_entity.id
_entity.type
_entity.pdbx_description
1 polymer ?
#
loop_
_entity_poly.entity_id
_entity_poly.type
_entity_poly.pdbx_seq_one_letter_code
_entity_poly.pdbx_strand_id
1 'polypeptide(L)'
;MACSCKAWFRQCRPRHRLRRHCRLSCRHRLRLQLPFLMSMAMVGESQPLLVESLMREKEKIFRAIRCAEEDKVSLATYMLPERADVWWASVLHTRYEDGAIEVSWAKFTRLFRAKFILEHIQDKMEQEFLSLIPGSMTVLEYKARFAELSKYAPHIVSDECRKATKFVKGLKPSHRSRLVAFDHRTLDEALSAACRQESEMGQYL
;
A
#
# COMPACT_ATOMS: atom_id res chain seq x y z
N MET A 1 -23.50 -17.12 15.26
CA MET A 1 -22.39 -18.01 15.66
C MET A 1 -21.38 -18.06 14.53
N ALA A 2 -20.17 -17.52 14.76
CA ALA A 2 -19.12 -17.42 13.75
C ALA A 2 -18.47 -18.79 13.51
N CYS A 3 -18.59 -19.31 12.29
CA CYS A 3 -17.85 -20.51 11.89
C CYS A 3 -16.36 -20.15 11.69
N SER A 4 -15.55 -20.58 12.64
CA SER A 4 -14.09 -20.47 12.60
C SER A 4 -13.52 -21.46 11.56
N CYS A 5 -12.72 -20.99 10.61
CA CYS A 5 -12.10 -21.77 9.52
C CYS A 5 -11.16 -22.92 9.97
N LYS A 6 -10.98 -23.16 11.27
CA LYS A 6 -10.04 -24.17 11.79
C LYS A 6 -10.58 -25.60 11.83
N ALA A 7 -11.87 -25.84 11.58
CA ALA A 7 -12.44 -27.19 11.64
C ALA A 7 -12.43 -27.96 10.30
N TRP A 8 -12.08 -27.33 9.17
CA TRP A 8 -12.32 -27.94 7.85
C TRP A 8 -11.20 -28.86 7.33
N PHE A 9 -9.97 -28.76 7.88
CA PHE A 9 -8.80 -29.42 7.30
C PHE A 9 -8.44 -30.80 7.86
N ARG A 10 -9.05 -31.27 8.96
CA ARG A 10 -8.71 -32.57 9.57
C ARG A 10 -9.55 -33.77 9.13
N GLN A 11 -10.50 -33.60 8.21
CA GLN A 11 -11.34 -34.70 7.72
C GLN A 11 -11.33 -34.78 6.18
N CYS A 12 -10.16 -34.82 5.56
CA CYS A 12 -10.02 -35.01 4.12
C CYS A 12 -8.93 -36.04 3.79
N ARG A 13 -9.24 -37.32 4.01
CA ARG A 13 -8.71 -38.45 3.21
C ARG A 13 -9.85 -39.11 2.42
N PRO A 14 -9.55 -39.77 1.30
CA PRO A 14 -10.18 -39.47 0.02
C PRO A 14 -11.41 -40.32 -0.23
N ARG A 15 -12.55 -39.69 -0.50
CA ARG A 15 -13.57 -40.27 -1.38
C ARG A 15 -13.98 -39.22 -2.41
N HIS A 16 -13.87 -39.65 -3.66
CA HIS A 16 -14.13 -38.89 -4.86
C HIS A 16 -15.48 -38.17 -4.82
N ARG A 17 -15.52 -36.99 -5.44
CA ARG A 17 -16.68 -36.10 -5.65
C ARG A 17 -17.08 -35.28 -4.43
N LEU A 18 -16.50 -34.07 -4.31
CA LEU A 18 -17.16 -32.84 -3.79
C LEU A 18 -16.21 -31.63 -3.67
N ARG A 19 -14.98 -31.69 -4.20
CA ARG A 19 -14.08 -30.50 -4.27
C ARG A 19 -14.59 -29.35 -5.15
N ARG A 20 -15.57 -29.59 -6.04
CA ARG A 20 -16.05 -28.56 -6.98
C ARG A 20 -17.03 -27.57 -6.35
N HIS A 21 -17.86 -28.00 -5.40
CA HIS A 21 -18.99 -27.19 -4.93
C HIS A 21 -18.58 -26.09 -3.95
N CYS A 22 -17.58 -26.32 -3.09
CA CYS A 22 -17.07 -25.30 -2.17
C CYS A 22 -16.22 -24.24 -2.90
N ARG A 23 -15.40 -24.65 -3.90
CA ARG A 23 -14.69 -23.71 -4.79
C ARG A 23 -15.64 -22.85 -5.61
N LEU A 24 -16.79 -23.39 -6.02
CA LEU A 24 -17.81 -22.64 -6.77
C LEU A 24 -18.51 -21.57 -5.92
N SER A 25 -18.71 -21.80 -4.62
CA SER A 25 -19.36 -20.82 -3.73
C SER A 25 -18.49 -19.58 -3.44
N CYS A 26 -17.19 -19.76 -3.21
CA CYS A 26 -16.24 -18.63 -3.17
C CYS A 26 -16.05 -17.98 -4.55
N ARG A 27 -15.98 -18.78 -5.64
CA ARG A 27 -15.88 -18.26 -7.01
C ARG A 27 -17.07 -17.39 -7.42
N HIS A 28 -18.30 -17.74 -7.01
CA HIS A 28 -19.49 -16.95 -7.32
C HIS A 28 -19.54 -15.63 -6.54
N ARG A 29 -19.11 -15.63 -5.27
CA ARG A 29 -19.09 -14.41 -4.45
C ARG A 29 -18.02 -13.42 -4.90
N LEU A 30 -16.87 -13.90 -5.38
CA LEU A 30 -15.85 -13.09 -6.06
C LEU A 30 -16.37 -12.51 -7.39
N ARG A 31 -17.07 -13.33 -8.21
CA ARG A 31 -17.59 -12.90 -9.53
C ARG A 31 -18.63 -11.77 -9.47
N LEU A 32 -19.42 -11.69 -8.39
CA LEU A 32 -20.53 -10.74 -8.29
C LEU A 32 -20.15 -9.37 -7.70
N GLN A 33 -18.90 -9.19 -7.25
CA GLN A 33 -18.39 -7.91 -6.71
C GLN A 33 -17.22 -7.31 -7.49
N LEU A 34 -16.67 -8.05 -8.45
CA LEU A 34 -15.51 -7.65 -9.26
C LEU A 34 -15.78 -6.92 -10.61
N PRO A 35 -17.00 -6.62 -11.11
CA PRO A 35 -17.11 -5.98 -12.42
C PRO A 35 -16.80 -4.47 -12.44
N PHE A 36 -16.49 -3.82 -11.31
CA PHE A 36 -16.32 -2.36 -11.30
C PHE A 36 -14.88 -1.85 -11.24
N LEU A 37 -13.89 -2.71 -11.04
CA LEU A 37 -12.51 -2.28 -10.81
C LEU A 37 -11.59 -3.08 -11.72
N MET A 38 -11.34 -2.53 -12.91
CA MET A 38 -10.04 -2.60 -13.59
C MET A 38 -10.15 -1.98 -14.98
N SER A 39 -10.12 -0.65 -15.03
CA SER A 39 -9.57 0.04 -16.19
C SER A 39 -8.33 0.76 -15.71
N MET A 40 -7.16 0.23 -16.05
CA MET A 40 -6.00 1.09 -16.24
C MET A 40 -5.05 0.48 -17.24
N ALA A 41 -5.04 1.11 -18.41
CA ALA A 41 -3.99 0.94 -19.40
C ALA A 41 -2.65 1.36 -18.76
N MET A 42 -1.78 0.39 -18.52
CA MET A 42 -0.38 0.64 -18.18
C MET A 42 0.37 1.01 -19.48
N VAL A 43 0.17 2.24 -19.95
CA VAL A 43 0.93 2.85 -21.05
C VAL A 43 1.81 3.94 -20.49
N GLY A 44 3.13 3.82 -20.72
CA GLY A 44 4.15 4.86 -20.49
C GLY A 44 4.38 5.22 -19.02
N GLU A 45 5.62 5.12 -18.54
CA GLU A 45 6.05 5.57 -17.20
C GLU A 45 5.03 5.28 -16.08
N SER A 46 5.00 4.04 -15.59
CA SER A 46 4.13 3.65 -14.49
C SER A 46 4.22 4.65 -13.33
N GLN A 47 3.17 5.47 -13.18
CA GLN A 47 3.10 6.44 -12.08
C GLN A 47 3.15 5.66 -10.76
N PRO A 48 4.11 5.94 -9.86
CA PRO A 48 4.28 5.18 -8.63
C PRO A 48 3.00 5.12 -7.79
N LEU A 49 2.23 6.21 -7.80
CA LEU A 49 0.95 6.33 -7.12
C LEU A 49 -0.10 5.35 -7.64
N LEU A 50 -0.12 5.06 -8.94
CA LEU A 50 -1.04 4.11 -9.56
C LEU A 50 -0.71 2.67 -9.15
N VAL A 51 0.58 2.32 -9.15
CA VAL A 51 1.07 1.01 -8.68
C VAL A 51 0.73 0.82 -7.20
N GLU A 52 0.97 1.85 -6.39
CA GLU A 52 0.65 1.85 -4.97
C GLU A 52 -0.86 1.76 -4.69
N SER A 53 -1.68 2.47 -5.46
CA SER A 53 -3.14 2.45 -5.34
C SER A 53 -3.69 1.06 -5.67
N LEU A 54 -3.21 0.44 -6.76
CA LEU A 54 -3.57 -0.92 -7.15
C LEU A 54 -3.25 -1.93 -6.03
N MET A 55 -2.07 -1.84 -5.42
CA MET A 55 -1.70 -2.73 -4.31
C MET A 55 -2.59 -2.52 -3.10
N ARG A 56 -2.86 -1.27 -2.73
CA ARG A 56 -3.76 -0.92 -1.63
C ARG A 56 -5.17 -1.44 -1.88
N GLU A 57 -5.66 -1.35 -3.10
CA GLU A 57 -6.98 -1.85 -3.49
C GLU A 57 -7.08 -3.38 -3.34
N LYS A 58 -6.08 -4.12 -3.82
CA LYS A 58 -6.02 -5.58 -3.63
C LYS A 58 -6.02 -5.95 -2.15
N GLU A 59 -5.25 -5.24 -1.32
CA GLU A 59 -5.25 -5.47 0.14
C GLU A 59 -6.59 -5.17 0.80
N LYS A 60 -7.30 -4.12 0.36
CA LYS A 60 -8.67 -3.83 0.83
C LYS A 60 -9.61 -4.98 0.51
N ILE A 61 -9.55 -5.51 -0.72
CA ILE A 61 -10.36 -6.65 -1.15
C ILE A 61 -10.04 -7.88 -0.29
N PHE A 62 -8.75 -8.20 -0.10
CA PHE A 62 -8.33 -9.35 0.72
C PHE A 62 -8.82 -9.25 2.16
N ARG A 63 -8.78 -8.05 2.75
CA ARG A 63 -9.31 -7.80 4.09
C ARG A 63 -10.83 -8.00 4.13
N ALA A 64 -11.55 -7.46 3.15
CA ALA A 64 -13.02 -7.56 3.08
C ALA A 64 -13.49 -9.02 2.96
N ILE A 65 -12.79 -9.84 2.17
CA ILE A 65 -13.15 -11.26 1.97
C ILE A 65 -12.48 -12.20 2.98
N ARG A 66 -11.66 -11.68 3.91
CA ARG A 66 -10.83 -12.46 4.86
C ARG A 66 -9.99 -13.53 4.16
N CYS A 67 -9.31 -13.13 3.09
CA CYS A 67 -8.44 -14.00 2.28
C CYS A 67 -7.28 -14.55 3.12
N ALA A 68 -7.03 -15.86 3.02
CA ALA A 68 -5.90 -16.53 3.66
C ALA A 68 -4.57 -16.09 2.98
N GLU A 69 -3.46 -16.07 3.73
CA GLU A 69 -2.18 -15.53 3.23
C GLU A 69 -1.66 -16.30 2.01
N GLU A 70 -1.85 -17.62 2.02
CA GLU A 70 -1.51 -18.56 0.96
C GLU A 70 -2.27 -18.30 -0.35
N ASP A 71 -3.49 -17.77 -0.28
CA ASP A 71 -4.35 -17.54 -1.44
C ASP A 71 -4.15 -16.15 -2.08
N LYS A 72 -3.53 -15.21 -1.35
CA LYS A 72 -3.44 -13.80 -1.77
C LYS A 72 -2.74 -13.61 -3.10
N VAL A 73 -1.59 -14.28 -3.31
CA VAL A 73 -0.82 -14.12 -4.55
C VAL A 73 -1.60 -14.67 -5.73
N SER A 74 -2.17 -15.87 -5.62
CA SER A 74 -2.98 -16.45 -6.70
C SER A 74 -4.18 -15.59 -7.08
N LEU A 75 -4.86 -15.00 -6.08
CA LEU A 75 -5.98 -14.10 -6.35
C LEU A 75 -5.52 -12.76 -6.94
N ALA A 76 -4.41 -12.21 -6.46
CA ALA A 76 -3.85 -10.97 -6.97
C ALA A 76 -3.45 -11.07 -8.45
N THR A 77 -2.80 -12.18 -8.81
CA THR A 77 -2.25 -12.43 -10.15
C THR A 77 -3.34 -12.70 -11.16
N TYR A 78 -4.42 -13.38 -10.75
CA TYR A 78 -5.63 -13.54 -11.55
C TYR A 78 -6.27 -12.21 -11.96
N MET A 79 -6.09 -11.18 -11.13
CA MET A 79 -6.59 -9.82 -11.38
C MET A 79 -5.47 -8.89 -11.86
N LEU A 80 -4.46 -9.39 -12.59
CA LEU A 80 -3.45 -8.52 -13.21
C LEU A 80 -3.85 -8.18 -14.65
N PRO A 81 -3.55 -6.95 -15.11
CA PRO A 81 -3.68 -6.65 -16.53
C PRO A 81 -2.66 -7.49 -17.33
N GLU A 82 -2.97 -7.75 -18.60
CA GLU A 82 -2.22 -8.66 -19.48
C GLU A 82 -0.69 -8.52 -19.39
N ARG A 83 -0.16 -7.29 -19.50
CA ARG A 83 1.29 -7.04 -19.42
C ARG A 83 1.91 -7.47 -18.08
N ALA A 84 1.19 -7.26 -16.98
CA ALA A 84 1.66 -7.64 -15.65
C ALA A 84 1.52 -9.13 -15.38
N ASP A 85 0.50 -9.76 -15.96
CA ASP A 85 0.33 -11.22 -15.92
C ASP A 85 1.44 -11.94 -16.68
N VAL A 86 1.75 -11.51 -17.92
CA VAL A 86 2.86 -12.06 -18.72
C VAL A 86 4.19 -11.92 -17.99
N TRP A 87 4.48 -10.76 -17.41
CA TRP A 87 5.69 -10.57 -16.61
C TRP A 87 5.72 -11.50 -15.41
N TRP A 88 4.61 -11.64 -14.68
CA TRP A 88 4.55 -12.48 -13.50
C TRP A 88 4.76 -13.97 -13.83
N ALA A 89 4.16 -14.46 -14.92
CA ALA A 89 4.38 -15.80 -15.44
C ALA A 89 5.86 -16.06 -15.76
N SER A 90 6.53 -15.09 -16.39
CA SER A 90 7.98 -15.16 -16.67
C SER A 90 8.82 -15.22 -15.37
N VAL A 91 8.45 -14.46 -14.34
CA VAL A 91 9.13 -14.52 -13.03
C VAL A 91 8.97 -15.88 -12.36
N LEU A 92 7.77 -16.46 -12.42
CA LEU A 92 7.51 -17.80 -11.89
C LEU A 92 8.35 -18.85 -12.61
N HIS A 93 8.39 -18.80 -13.95
CA HIS A 93 9.17 -19.71 -14.77
C HIS A 93 10.68 -19.60 -14.48
N THR A 94 11.23 -18.39 -14.50
CA THR A 94 12.69 -18.17 -14.40
C THR A 94 13.26 -18.29 -12.98
N ARG A 95 12.46 -18.07 -11.93
CA ARG A 95 12.96 -17.96 -10.55
C ARG A 95 12.41 -19.00 -9.57
N TYR A 96 11.34 -19.71 -9.95
CA TYR A 96 10.59 -20.59 -9.06
C TYR A 96 10.24 -21.94 -9.71
N GLU A 97 11.02 -22.34 -10.71
CA GLU A 97 10.83 -23.52 -11.56
C GLU A 97 10.70 -24.85 -10.79
N ASP A 98 11.20 -24.91 -9.54
CA ASP A 98 11.18 -26.12 -8.69
C ASP A 98 9.94 -26.27 -7.78
N GLY A 99 8.91 -25.43 -7.92
CA GLY A 99 7.61 -25.62 -7.25
C GLY A 99 7.65 -25.60 -5.71
N ALA A 100 8.80 -25.32 -5.10
CA ALA A 100 9.04 -25.47 -3.67
C ALA A 100 8.87 -24.17 -2.86
N ILE A 101 8.78 -23.01 -3.51
CA ILE A 101 8.69 -21.72 -2.83
C ILE A 101 7.33 -21.10 -3.10
N GLU A 102 6.43 -21.23 -2.13
CA GLU A 102 5.25 -20.37 -2.06
C GLU A 102 5.72 -18.92 -1.93
N VAL A 103 5.46 -18.13 -2.97
CA VAL A 103 5.72 -16.69 -2.93
C VAL A 103 4.74 -16.07 -1.94
N SER A 104 5.23 -15.55 -0.83
CA SER A 104 4.40 -14.80 0.11
C SER A 104 3.88 -13.50 -0.52
N TRP A 105 2.72 -13.00 -0.04
CA TRP A 105 2.17 -11.72 -0.49
C TRP A 105 3.20 -10.59 -0.42
N ALA A 106 3.95 -10.50 0.69
CA ALA A 106 5.00 -9.50 0.87
C ALA A 106 6.11 -9.59 -0.19
N LYS A 107 6.51 -10.81 -0.57
CA LYS A 107 7.51 -11.04 -1.62
C LYS A 107 6.98 -10.61 -2.98
N PHE A 108 5.74 -10.98 -3.31
CA PHE A 108 5.07 -10.57 -4.53
C PHE A 108 4.99 -9.03 -4.65
N THR A 109 4.46 -8.35 -3.63
CA THR A 109 4.34 -6.87 -3.63
C THR A 109 5.69 -6.19 -3.82
N ARG A 110 6.75 -6.71 -3.20
CA ARG A 110 8.12 -6.19 -3.37
C ARG A 110 8.62 -6.34 -4.81
N LEU A 111 8.45 -7.53 -5.41
CA LEU A 111 8.85 -7.78 -6.80
C LEU A 111 8.04 -6.94 -7.80
N PHE A 112 6.74 -6.79 -7.55
CA PHE A 112 5.86 -5.99 -8.38
C PHE A 112 6.27 -4.52 -8.35
N ARG A 113 6.48 -3.94 -7.16
CA ARG A 113 7.00 -2.58 -7.02
C ARG A 113 8.32 -2.39 -7.75
N ALA A 114 9.27 -3.30 -7.57
CA ALA A 114 10.57 -3.21 -8.24
C ALA A 114 10.47 -3.30 -9.78
N LYS A 115 9.47 -3.99 -10.32
CA LYS A 115 9.26 -4.07 -11.78
C LYS A 115 8.56 -2.83 -12.34
N PHE A 116 7.53 -2.36 -11.66
CA PHE A 116 6.64 -1.32 -12.18
C PHE A 116 6.96 0.07 -11.64
N ILE A 117 7.86 0.20 -10.67
CA ILE A 117 8.38 1.48 -10.21
C ILE A 117 9.89 1.45 -10.44
N LEU A 118 10.32 2.14 -11.50
CA LEU A 118 11.73 2.22 -11.88
C LEU A 118 12.54 2.87 -10.75
N GLU A 119 13.78 2.41 -10.56
CA GLU A 119 14.67 2.88 -9.48
C GLU A 119 14.83 4.40 -9.51
N HIS A 120 15.16 4.99 -10.67
CA HIS A 120 15.26 6.45 -10.80
C HIS A 120 13.99 7.22 -10.43
N ILE A 121 12.81 6.59 -10.55
CA ILE A 121 11.55 7.20 -10.10
C ILE A 121 11.43 7.11 -8.58
N GLN A 122 11.84 5.99 -7.97
CA GLN A 122 11.91 5.87 -6.52
C GLN A 122 12.86 6.92 -5.93
N ASP A 123 14.04 7.09 -6.54
CA ASP A 123 15.02 8.12 -6.15
C ASP A 123 14.40 9.51 -6.27
N LYS A 124 13.68 9.79 -7.35
CA LYS A 124 12.97 11.07 -7.53
C LYS A 124 11.91 11.30 -6.44
N MET A 125 11.11 10.29 -6.09
CA MET A 125 10.11 10.39 -5.03
C MET A 125 10.76 10.59 -3.65
N GLU A 126 11.90 9.94 -3.40
CA GLU A 126 12.69 10.16 -2.20
C GLU A 126 13.23 11.59 -2.14
N GLN A 127 13.82 12.11 -3.22
CA GLN A 127 14.28 13.49 -3.28
C GLN A 127 13.13 14.48 -3.06
N GLU A 128 11.97 14.23 -3.67
CA GLU A 128 10.76 15.03 -3.46
C GLU A 128 10.34 15.01 -1.98
N PHE A 129 10.41 13.86 -1.31
CA PHE A 129 10.16 13.75 0.13
C PHE A 129 11.16 14.56 0.97
N LEU A 130 12.44 14.50 0.61
CA LEU A 130 13.50 15.21 1.32
C LEU A 130 13.31 16.72 1.21
N SER A 131 12.93 17.22 0.04
CA SER A 131 12.65 18.64 -0.21
C SER A 131 11.19 19.06 0.05
N LEU A 132 10.34 18.18 0.61
CA LEU A 132 8.91 18.46 0.74
C LEU A 132 8.64 19.62 1.71
N ILE A 133 8.08 20.70 1.14
CA ILE A 133 7.60 21.88 1.88
C ILE A 133 6.11 22.12 1.57
N PRO A 134 5.32 22.68 2.50
CA PRO A 134 3.90 22.93 2.27
C PRO A 134 3.58 23.86 1.09
N GLY A 135 4.44 24.84 0.78
CA GLY A 135 4.16 25.78 -0.33
C GLY A 135 2.84 26.54 -0.12
N SER A 136 1.85 26.37 -0.99
CA SER A 136 0.48 26.90 -0.80
C SER A 136 -0.51 25.91 -0.17
N MET A 137 -0.06 24.70 0.18
CA MET A 137 -0.89 23.65 0.78
C MET A 137 -1.27 23.98 2.22
N THR A 138 -2.46 23.54 2.62
CA THR A 138 -2.87 23.43 4.02
C THR A 138 -2.05 22.38 4.76
N VAL A 139 -2.04 22.43 6.10
CA VAL A 139 -1.37 21.44 6.94
C VAL A 139 -1.88 20.01 6.65
N LEU A 140 -3.17 19.85 6.36
CA LEU A 140 -3.77 18.55 6.05
C LEU A 140 -3.34 18.01 4.67
N GLU A 141 -3.29 18.86 3.64
CA GLU A 141 -2.79 18.50 2.32
C GLU A 141 -1.29 18.16 2.37
N TYR A 142 -0.51 18.95 3.12
CA TYR A 142 0.89 18.65 3.38
C TYR A 142 1.07 17.29 4.06
N LYS A 143 0.24 16.98 5.07
CA LYS A 143 0.26 15.67 5.73
C LYS A 143 -0.12 14.53 4.79
N ALA A 144 -1.07 14.72 3.88
CA ALA A 144 -1.42 13.73 2.89
C ALA A 144 -0.23 13.44 1.96
N ARG A 145 0.41 14.49 1.42
CA ARG A 145 1.62 14.37 0.57
C ARG A 145 2.79 13.75 1.31
N PHE A 146 3.00 14.15 2.57
CA PHE A 146 4.01 13.56 3.43
C PHE A 146 3.81 12.05 3.59
N ALA A 147 2.58 11.60 3.85
CA ALA A 147 2.27 10.18 4.01
C ALA A 147 2.48 9.39 2.71
N GLU A 148 2.17 9.97 1.55
CA GLU A 148 2.39 9.36 0.24
C GLU A 148 3.88 9.14 -0.05
N LEU A 149 4.69 10.19 0.14
CA LEU A 149 6.10 10.20 -0.20
C LEU A 149 6.98 9.49 0.85
N SER A 150 6.57 9.47 2.13
CA SER A 150 7.32 8.82 3.21
C SER A 150 7.59 7.33 2.98
N LYS A 151 6.79 6.67 2.13
CA LYS A 151 6.98 5.27 1.76
C LYS A 151 8.28 5.00 0.99
N TYR A 152 8.81 6.01 0.30
CA TYR A 152 10.04 5.90 -0.48
C TYR A 152 11.29 6.20 0.34
N ALA A 153 11.13 6.80 1.54
CA ALA A 153 12.24 7.14 2.43
C ALA A 153 12.06 6.53 3.84
N PRO A 154 11.86 5.21 3.98
CA PRO A 154 11.58 4.59 5.28
C PRO A 154 12.72 4.76 6.28
N HIS A 155 13.96 4.97 5.81
CA HIS A 155 15.12 5.21 6.66
C HIS A 155 15.11 6.61 7.31
N ILE A 156 14.40 7.59 6.73
CA ILE A 156 14.23 8.95 7.28
C ILE A 156 13.12 8.99 8.32
N VAL A 157 12.07 8.19 8.13
CA VAL A 157 10.89 8.12 9.02
C VAL A 157 10.78 6.78 9.75
N SER A 158 11.93 6.24 10.18
CA SER A 158 12.04 4.88 10.72
C SER A 158 11.23 4.65 12.00
N ASP A 159 10.94 5.72 12.74
CA ASP A 159 10.12 5.72 13.95
C ASP A 159 9.25 6.99 14.00
N GLU A 160 8.24 6.98 14.87
CA GLU A 160 7.27 8.07 14.98
C GLU A 160 7.91 9.41 15.42
N CYS A 161 8.99 9.38 16.21
CA CYS A 161 9.68 10.60 16.63
C CYS A 161 10.46 11.23 15.47
N ARG A 162 11.20 10.43 14.68
CA ARG A 162 11.87 10.89 13.45
C ARG A 162 10.87 11.40 12.42
N LYS A 163 9.72 10.74 12.31
CA LYS A 163 8.62 11.16 11.44
C LYS A 163 8.05 12.51 11.85
N ALA A 164 7.76 12.70 13.13
CA ALA A 164 7.30 13.98 13.68
C ALA A 164 8.35 15.08 13.46
N THR A 165 9.62 14.78 13.76
CA THR A 165 10.74 15.70 13.56
C THR A 165 10.86 16.12 12.09
N LYS A 166 10.80 15.18 11.14
CA LYS A 166 10.86 15.47 9.71
C LYS A 166 9.67 16.30 9.25
N PHE A 167 8.46 16.01 9.74
CA PHE A 167 7.25 16.78 9.45
C PHE A 167 7.39 18.23 9.91
N VAL A 168 7.78 18.46 11.17
CA VAL A 168 7.96 19.82 11.72
C VAL A 168 9.08 20.57 11.00
N LYS A 169 10.19 19.91 10.67
CA LYS A 169 11.31 20.51 9.92
C LYS A 169 10.89 21.00 8.53
N GLY A 170 9.95 20.33 7.87
CA GLY A 170 9.46 20.69 6.55
C GLY A 170 8.40 21.80 6.55
N LEU A 171 7.81 22.14 7.69
CA LEU A 171 6.89 23.28 7.79
C LEU A 171 7.57 24.61 7.49
N LYS A 172 6.79 25.58 6.99
CA LYS A 172 7.27 26.95 6.75
C LYS A 172 7.89 27.54 8.01
N PRO A 173 8.94 28.38 7.92
CA PRO A 173 9.56 29.01 9.10
C PRO A 173 8.57 29.71 10.04
N SER A 174 7.55 30.37 9.49
CA SER A 174 6.47 31.02 10.23
C SER A 174 5.64 30.05 11.08
N HIS A 175 5.43 28.83 10.60
CA HIS A 175 4.71 27.77 11.32
C HIS A 175 5.65 26.98 12.24
N ARG A 176 6.91 26.83 11.84
CA ARG A 176 7.90 26.02 12.51
C ARG A 176 8.37 26.60 13.85
N SER A 177 8.50 27.93 13.97
CA SER A 177 9.08 28.58 15.16
C SER A 177 8.36 28.25 16.48
N ARG A 178 7.03 28.13 16.45
CA ARG A 178 6.22 27.78 17.63
C ARG A 178 6.18 26.27 17.90
N LEU A 179 6.33 25.43 16.86
CA LEU A 179 6.33 23.98 17.00
C LEU A 179 7.69 23.42 17.45
N VAL A 180 8.82 24.01 17.03
CA VAL A 180 10.16 23.55 17.41
C VAL A 180 10.46 23.74 18.89
N ALA A 181 9.69 24.60 19.59
CA ALA A 181 9.78 24.75 21.03
C ALA A 181 9.31 23.50 21.80
N PHE A 182 8.61 22.56 21.14
CA PHE A 182 8.09 21.34 21.74
C PHE A 182 8.64 20.10 21.03
N ASP A 183 9.13 19.15 21.82
CA ASP A 183 9.46 17.83 21.29
C ASP A 183 8.17 17.05 21.04
N HIS A 184 7.89 16.79 19.77
CA HIS A 184 6.78 15.95 19.35
C HIS A 184 7.23 14.48 19.27
N ARG A 185 6.60 13.63 20.08
CA ARG A 185 6.93 12.18 20.12
C ARG A 185 6.24 11.41 19.02
N THR A 186 5.15 11.97 18.49
CA THR A 186 4.33 11.34 17.44
C THR A 186 3.98 12.33 16.33
N LEU A 187 3.72 11.82 15.14
CA LEU A 187 3.25 12.65 14.02
C LEU A 187 1.90 13.33 14.33
N ASP A 188 1.06 12.68 15.14
CA ASP A 188 -0.26 13.19 15.52
C ASP A 188 -0.16 14.43 16.43
N GLU A 189 0.75 14.42 17.40
CA GLU A 189 1.04 15.58 18.25
C GLU A 189 1.52 16.77 17.41
N ALA A 190 2.44 16.53 16.47
CA ALA A 190 2.97 17.54 15.57
C ALA A 190 1.86 18.10 14.65
N LEU A 191 1.00 17.23 14.12
CA LEU A 191 -0.11 17.61 13.25
C LEU A 191 -1.14 18.47 13.99
N SER A 192 -1.53 18.04 15.20
CA SER A 192 -2.47 18.77 16.05
C SER A 192 -1.97 20.17 16.40
N ALA A 193 -0.68 20.30 16.72
CA ALA A 193 -0.06 21.59 16.97
C ALA A 193 -0.03 22.47 15.70
N ALA A 194 0.31 21.89 14.55
CA ALA A 194 0.37 22.62 13.28
C ALA A 194 -1.03 23.12 12.84
N CYS A 195 -2.08 22.30 12.99
CA CYS A 195 -3.45 22.68 12.64
C CYS A 195 -3.99 23.81 13.53
N ARG A 196 -3.67 23.80 14.83
CA ARG A 196 -4.05 24.90 15.75
C ARG A 196 -3.41 26.22 15.29
N GLN A 197 -2.12 26.19 14.96
CA GLN A 197 -1.42 27.38 14.51
C GLN A 197 -1.92 27.89 13.15
N GLU A 198 -2.22 26.99 12.21
CA GLU A 198 -2.80 27.37 10.91
C GLU A 198 -4.16 28.07 11.08
N SER A 199 -4.99 27.57 12.01
CA SER A 199 -6.30 28.15 12.31
C SER A 199 -6.18 29.53 13.00
N GLU A 200 -5.22 29.70 13.91
CA GLU A 200 -4.93 30.98 14.55
C GLU A 200 -4.42 32.02 13.53
N MET A 201 -3.56 31.62 12.59
CA MET A 201 -3.05 32.54 11.56
C MET A 201 -4.10 32.92 10.51
N GLY A 202 -5.02 32.00 10.18
CA GLY A 202 -6.14 32.27 9.29
C GLY A 202 -7.19 33.22 9.86
N GLN A 203 -7.11 33.59 11.14
CA GLN A 203 -7.96 34.62 11.75
C GLN A 203 -7.39 36.04 11.61
N TYR A 204 -6.15 36.20 11.12
CA TYR A 204 -5.47 37.50 10.97
C TYR A 204 -5.16 37.88 9.50
N LEU A 205 -5.70 37.13 8.54
CA LEU A 205 -5.70 37.42 7.10
C LEU A 205 -7.13 37.62 6.62
#